data_AF-A0A2M9LCJ1-F1
#
_entry.id   AF-A0A2M9LCJ1-F1
#
_cell.length_a   1.000
_cell.length_b   1.000
_cell.length_c   1.000
_cell.angle_alpha   90.00
_cell.angle_beta   90.00
_cell.angle_gamma   90.00
#
_symmetry.space_group_name_H-M   'P 1'
#
loop_
_entity.id
_entity.type
_entity.pdbx_description
1 polymer ?
#
loop_
_entity_poly.entity_id
_entity_poly.type
_entity_poly.pdbx_seq_one_letter_code
_entity_poly.pdbx_strand_id
1 'polypeptide(L)'
;MNIVELRQYTLHPGARDTLIDLFEREFVTGQQAVGIALGGRFRDLDDPDRFVWIRAFPDMTQRRRALEAFYTGPVWRAHRDAANATMIDSDDVLLLRGPGYTPAPGLREVGVTICRPPSAAEFDAYAGRHLAPEHALHRTEHAVNDYPQLPVRTRLDVRVWFGPAEPPPWTPLQRLRLAPVS
;
A
#
# COMPACT_ATOMS: atom_id res chain seq x y z
N MET A 1 1.77 5.89 15.85
CA MET A 1 2.09 5.56 14.45
C MET A 1 1.35 4.28 14.10
N ASN A 2 0.76 4.22 12.93
CA ASN A 2 -0.11 3.12 12.51
C ASN A 2 0.72 2.00 11.89
N ILE A 3 0.15 0.81 11.82
CA ILE A 3 0.56 -0.23 10.88
C ILE A 3 -0.04 0.11 9.53
N VAL A 4 0.75 -0.05 8.49
CA VAL A 4 0.38 0.30 7.12
C VAL A 4 0.73 -0.85 6.21
N GLU A 5 -0.15 -1.16 5.26
CA GLU A 5 0.17 -2.05 4.14
C GLU A 5 0.16 -1.24 2.86
N LEU A 6 1.30 -1.19 2.16
CA LEU A 6 1.35 -0.77 0.76
C LEU A 6 1.27 -2.03 -0.10
N ARG A 7 0.20 -2.16 -0.88
CA ARG A 7 -0.14 -3.35 -1.66
C ARG A 7 0.00 -3.03 -3.14
N GLN A 8 0.71 -3.87 -3.87
CA GLN A 8 0.98 -3.70 -5.29
C GLN A 8 0.52 -4.97 -6.00
N TYR A 9 -0.60 -4.91 -6.70
CA TYR A 9 -1.16 -6.08 -7.37
C TYR A 9 -0.74 -6.11 -8.83
N THR A 10 -0.35 -7.30 -9.30
CA THR A 10 -0.17 -7.58 -10.73
C THR A 10 -1.43 -8.25 -11.25
N LEU A 11 -2.00 -7.68 -12.29
CA LEU A 11 -3.30 -8.06 -12.83
C LEU A 11 -3.16 -8.69 -14.21
N HIS A 12 -4.23 -9.35 -14.66
CA HIS A 12 -4.33 -9.75 -16.05
C HIS A 12 -4.45 -8.52 -16.97
N PRO A 13 -3.93 -8.60 -18.21
CA PRO A 13 -4.03 -7.52 -19.19
C PRO A 13 -5.45 -6.96 -19.32
N GLY A 14 -5.59 -5.65 -19.08
CA GLY A 14 -6.88 -4.94 -19.19
C GLY A 14 -7.86 -5.16 -18.04
N ALA A 15 -7.51 -5.92 -17.00
CA ALA A 15 -8.39 -6.21 -15.87
C ALA A 15 -8.35 -5.12 -14.77
N ARG A 16 -7.44 -4.15 -14.87
CA ARG A 16 -7.21 -3.13 -13.83
C ARG A 16 -8.45 -2.33 -13.47
N ASP A 17 -9.10 -1.71 -14.45
CA ASP A 17 -10.27 -0.89 -14.16
C ASP A 17 -11.46 -1.71 -13.68
N THR A 18 -11.60 -2.97 -14.15
CA THR A 18 -12.59 -3.91 -13.61
C THR A 18 -12.37 -4.19 -12.12
N LEU A 19 -11.12 -4.41 -11.69
CA LEU A 19 -10.82 -4.60 -10.28
C LEU A 19 -11.05 -3.32 -9.48
N ILE A 20 -10.64 -2.16 -9.99
CA ILE A 20 -10.85 -0.86 -9.32
C ILE A 20 -12.34 -0.61 -9.10
N ASP A 21 -13.18 -0.79 -10.13
CA ASP A 21 -14.62 -0.56 -10.04
C ASP A 21 -15.28 -1.50 -9.02
N LEU A 22 -14.89 -2.78 -9.00
CA LEU A 22 -15.34 -3.75 -7.99
C LEU A 22 -14.88 -3.35 -6.59
N PHE A 23 -13.62 -2.94 -6.45
CA PHE A 23 -13.01 -2.59 -5.18
C PHE A 23 -13.69 -1.37 -4.56
N GLU A 24 -13.87 -0.29 -5.34
CA GLU A 24 -14.52 0.94 -4.88
C GLU A 24 -15.97 0.68 -4.46
N ARG A 25 -16.72 -0.08 -5.28
CA ARG A 25 -18.14 -0.33 -5.03
C ARG A 25 -18.39 -1.27 -3.85
N GLU A 26 -17.65 -2.37 -3.77
CA GLU A 26 -17.97 -3.46 -2.85
C GLU A 26 -17.03 -3.52 -1.63
N PHE A 27 -15.73 -3.22 -1.80
CA PHE A 27 -14.73 -3.49 -0.77
C PHE A 27 -14.40 -2.30 0.11
N VAL A 28 -14.58 -1.06 -0.37
CA VAL A 28 -14.24 0.13 0.42
C VAL A 28 -15.06 0.19 1.72
N THR A 29 -16.38 0.22 1.59
CA THR A 29 -17.29 0.29 2.75
C THR A 29 -17.14 -0.92 3.66
N GLY A 30 -17.01 -2.13 3.09
CA GLY A 30 -16.85 -3.36 3.87
C GLY A 30 -15.58 -3.41 4.71
N GLN A 31 -14.45 -2.93 4.17
CA GLN A 31 -13.19 -2.84 4.93
C GLN A 31 -13.28 -1.77 6.02
N GLN A 32 -13.85 -0.60 5.72
CA GLN A 32 -14.04 0.47 6.71
C GLN A 32 -14.95 0.05 7.86
N ALA A 33 -16.02 -0.70 7.58
CA ALA A 33 -16.96 -1.19 8.59
C ALA A 33 -16.30 -2.10 9.65
N VAL A 34 -15.20 -2.78 9.31
CA VAL A 34 -14.44 -3.61 10.27
C VAL A 34 -13.20 -2.90 10.83
N GLY A 35 -13.11 -1.57 10.64
CA GLY A 35 -12.08 -0.72 11.25
C GLY A 35 -10.79 -0.54 10.42
N ILE A 36 -10.78 -0.93 9.14
CA ILE A 36 -9.64 -0.69 8.25
C ILE A 36 -9.70 0.74 7.73
N ALA A 37 -8.64 1.51 7.97
CA ALA A 37 -8.51 2.84 7.37
C ALA A 37 -7.96 2.69 5.95
N LEU A 38 -8.83 2.78 4.94
CA LEU A 38 -8.40 2.83 3.54
C LEU A 38 -7.88 4.21 3.19
N GLY A 39 -6.63 4.24 2.73
CA GLY A 39 -6.00 5.44 2.19
C GLY A 39 -6.17 5.52 0.68
N GLY A 40 -5.11 5.95 0.00
CA GLY A 40 -5.08 6.06 -1.45
C GLY A 40 -5.15 4.72 -2.20
N ARG A 41 -5.80 4.76 -3.35
CA ARG A 41 -5.93 3.67 -4.32
C ARG A 41 -5.59 4.28 -5.67
N PHE A 42 -4.76 3.58 -6.44
CA PHE A 42 -4.03 4.20 -7.54
C PHE A 42 -3.90 3.29 -8.75
N ARG A 43 -3.95 3.91 -9.92
CA ARG A 43 -3.42 3.36 -11.16
C ARG A 43 -1.92 3.63 -11.21
N ASP A 44 -1.12 2.64 -11.55
CA ASP A 44 0.25 2.88 -11.96
C ASP A 44 0.26 3.45 -13.38
N LEU A 45 0.91 4.60 -13.57
CA LEU A 45 1.00 5.29 -14.86
C LEU A 45 2.02 4.64 -15.79
N ASP A 46 3.00 3.93 -15.22
CA ASP A 46 4.05 3.28 -15.99
C ASP A 46 3.75 1.78 -16.22
N ASP A 47 2.71 1.24 -15.56
CA ASP A 47 2.25 -0.15 -15.72
C ASP A 47 0.70 -0.25 -15.77
N PRO A 48 0.10 -0.52 -16.94
CA PRO A 48 -1.36 -0.58 -17.09
C PRO A 48 -2.01 -1.75 -16.34
N ASP A 49 -1.23 -2.78 -15.98
CA ASP A 49 -1.73 -4.01 -15.35
C ASP A 49 -1.43 -4.03 -13.85
N ARG A 50 -1.19 -2.86 -13.26
CA ARG A 50 -0.86 -2.70 -11.84
C ARG A 50 -1.87 -1.85 -11.09
N PHE A 51 -2.34 -2.38 -9.97
CA PHE A 51 -3.19 -1.65 -9.01
C PHE A 51 -2.47 -1.51 -7.68
N VAL A 52 -2.24 -0.27 -7.25
CA VAL A 52 -1.49 0.04 -6.03
C VAL A 52 -2.43 0.69 -5.03
N TRP A 53 -2.41 0.24 -3.78
CA TRP A 53 -3.26 0.82 -2.75
C TRP A 53 -2.66 0.69 -1.36
N ILE A 54 -3.12 1.55 -0.45
CA ILE A 54 -2.65 1.59 0.92
C ILE A 54 -3.81 1.48 1.91
N ARG A 55 -3.59 0.72 2.98
CA ARG A 55 -4.48 0.65 4.13
C ARG A 55 -3.71 0.76 5.43
N ALA A 56 -4.36 1.24 6.47
CA ALA A 56 -3.76 1.42 7.78
C ALA A 56 -4.62 0.80 8.89
N PHE A 57 -3.94 0.40 9.95
CA PHE A 57 -4.49 -0.19 11.17
C PHE A 57 -3.82 0.47 12.38
N PRO A 58 -4.50 0.61 13.53
CA PRO A 58 -3.87 1.23 14.69
C PRO A 58 -2.66 0.41 15.20
N ASP A 59 -2.77 -0.91 15.27
CA ASP A 59 -1.67 -1.83 15.58
C ASP A 59 -1.82 -3.22 14.89
N MET A 60 -0.88 -4.14 15.14
CA MET A 60 -0.89 -5.50 14.59
C MET A 60 -2.09 -6.34 15.08
N THR A 61 -2.51 -6.17 16.33
CA THR A 61 -3.67 -6.87 16.89
C THR A 61 -4.96 -6.43 16.19
N GLN A 62 -5.15 -5.12 15.98
CA GLN A 62 -6.31 -4.64 15.22
C GLN A 62 -6.20 -4.99 13.74
N ARG A 63 -5.00 -4.99 13.16
CA ARG A 63 -4.77 -5.52 11.82
C ARG A 63 -5.32 -6.94 11.70
N ARG A 64 -4.86 -7.88 12.53
CA ARG A 64 -5.32 -9.26 12.49
C ARG A 64 -6.85 -9.36 12.60
N ARG A 65 -7.44 -8.70 13.60
CA ARG A 65 -8.91 -8.75 13.83
C ARG A 65 -9.70 -8.22 12.64
N ALA A 66 -9.28 -7.09 12.08
CA ALA A 66 -9.96 -6.46 10.95
C ALA A 66 -9.81 -7.31 9.66
N LEU A 67 -8.64 -7.87 9.41
CA LEU A 67 -8.41 -8.80 8.29
C LEU A 67 -9.28 -10.04 8.43
N GLU A 68 -9.27 -10.68 9.60
CA GLU A 68 -10.09 -11.86 9.87
C GLU A 68 -11.58 -11.57 9.65
N ALA A 69 -12.09 -10.46 10.19
CA ALA A 69 -13.48 -10.05 10.01
C ALA A 69 -13.84 -9.77 8.53
N PHE A 70 -12.96 -9.10 7.78
CA PHE A 70 -13.23 -8.79 6.37
C PHE A 70 -13.18 -10.03 5.48
N TYR A 71 -12.09 -10.79 5.53
CA TYR A 71 -11.85 -11.92 4.63
C TYR A 71 -12.68 -13.16 4.98
N THR A 72 -13.24 -13.24 6.18
CA THR A 72 -14.28 -14.23 6.52
C THR A 72 -15.70 -13.63 6.48
N GLY A 73 -15.84 -12.37 6.06
CA GLY A 73 -17.11 -11.66 6.00
C GLY A 73 -17.94 -11.99 4.75
N PRO A 74 -19.24 -11.64 4.76
CA PRO A 74 -20.14 -11.90 3.63
C PRO A 74 -19.74 -11.11 2.38
N VAL A 75 -19.23 -9.88 2.53
CA VAL A 75 -18.80 -9.03 1.42
C VAL A 75 -17.67 -9.68 0.64
N TRP A 76 -16.59 -10.10 1.30
CA TRP A 76 -15.50 -10.80 0.62
C TRP A 76 -16.00 -12.11 -0.01
N ARG A 77 -16.76 -12.93 0.72
CA ARG A 77 -17.30 -14.20 0.17
C ARG A 77 -18.12 -14.00 -1.11
N ALA A 78 -18.92 -12.94 -1.18
CA ALA A 78 -19.78 -12.67 -2.33
C ALA A 78 -18.99 -12.25 -3.59
N HIS A 79 -17.84 -11.58 -3.42
CA HIS A 79 -17.14 -10.93 -4.54
C HIS A 79 -15.71 -11.44 -4.78
N ARG A 80 -15.16 -12.32 -3.92
CA ARG A 80 -13.78 -12.81 -4.02
C ARG A 80 -13.47 -13.49 -5.35
N ASP A 81 -14.42 -14.23 -5.92
CA ASP A 81 -14.17 -14.97 -7.17
C ASP A 81 -13.99 -14.00 -8.34
N ALA A 82 -14.83 -12.96 -8.40
CA ALA A 82 -14.69 -11.88 -9.38
C ALA A 82 -13.40 -11.08 -9.19
N ALA A 83 -13.03 -10.77 -7.95
CA ALA A 83 -11.77 -10.08 -7.65
C ALA A 83 -10.56 -10.94 -8.04
N ASN A 84 -10.51 -12.19 -7.60
CA ASN A 84 -9.40 -13.11 -7.84
C ASN A 84 -9.21 -13.38 -9.33
N ALA A 85 -10.28 -13.44 -10.13
CA ALA A 85 -10.19 -13.60 -11.57
C ALA A 85 -9.46 -12.46 -12.30
N THR A 86 -9.25 -11.31 -11.64
CA THR A 86 -8.50 -10.18 -12.21
C THR A 86 -7.00 -10.21 -11.88
N MET A 87 -6.59 -10.98 -10.87
CA MET A 87 -5.26 -10.88 -10.26
C MET A 87 -4.36 -12.06 -10.65
N ILE A 88 -3.12 -11.75 -11.04
CA ILE A 88 -2.04 -12.72 -11.19
C ILE A 88 -1.28 -12.86 -9.87
N ASP A 89 -0.97 -11.72 -9.23
CA ASP A 89 -0.27 -11.66 -7.95
C ASP A 89 -0.86 -10.56 -7.05
N SER A 90 -1.08 -10.91 -5.78
CA SER A 90 -1.57 -10.01 -4.74
C SER A 90 -0.64 -9.93 -3.52
N ASP A 91 0.53 -10.56 -3.60
CA ASP A 91 1.42 -10.84 -2.48
C ASP A 91 2.58 -9.83 -2.36
N ASP A 92 2.80 -8.94 -3.35
CA ASP A 92 3.73 -7.80 -3.27
C ASP A 92 3.19 -6.73 -2.31
N VAL A 93 3.31 -7.03 -1.02
CA VAL A 93 2.83 -6.22 0.10
C VAL A 93 4.00 -5.85 1.00
N LEU A 94 4.16 -4.56 1.25
CA LEU A 94 5.06 -4.06 2.29
C LEU A 94 4.27 -3.83 3.58
N LEU A 95 4.69 -4.48 4.67
CA LEU A 95 4.20 -4.18 6.02
C LEU A 95 5.07 -3.07 6.62
N LEU A 96 4.44 -1.97 7.01
CA LEU A 96 5.10 -0.71 7.31
C LEU A 96 4.58 -0.11 8.63
N ARG A 97 5.37 0.78 9.23
CA ARG A 97 4.95 1.75 10.25
C ARG A 97 5.03 3.16 9.69
N GLY A 98 3.99 3.96 9.89
CA GLY A 98 3.97 5.36 9.50
C GLY A 98 2.58 5.99 9.64
N PRO A 99 2.35 7.18 9.06
CA PRO A 99 1.03 7.77 8.97
C PRO A 99 0.15 7.02 7.95
N GLY A 100 -1.17 7.23 7.97
CA GLY A 100 -1.98 6.93 6.79
C GLY A 100 -1.60 7.85 5.62
N TYR A 101 -1.99 7.49 4.40
CA TYR A 101 -1.82 8.37 3.25
C TYR A 101 -3.10 8.39 2.41
N THR A 102 -3.68 9.58 2.27
CA THR A 102 -4.81 9.85 1.37
C THR A 102 -4.40 10.99 0.46
N PRO A 103 -4.49 10.84 -0.87
CA PRO A 103 -4.14 11.91 -1.80
C PRO A 103 -5.07 13.12 -1.58
N ALA A 104 -4.51 14.32 -1.74
CA ALA A 104 -5.31 15.54 -1.68
C ALA A 104 -6.34 15.58 -2.82
N PRO A 105 -7.53 16.17 -2.62
CA PRO A 105 -8.52 16.32 -3.68
C PRO A 105 -7.92 17.01 -4.92
N GLY A 106 -8.16 16.45 -6.10
CA GLY A 106 -7.67 16.99 -7.38
C GLY A 106 -6.22 16.63 -7.74
N LEU A 107 -5.50 15.91 -6.89
CA LEU A 107 -4.17 15.40 -7.21
C LEU A 107 -4.24 14.44 -8.42
N ARG A 108 -3.48 14.73 -9.48
CA ARG A 108 -3.48 13.93 -10.72
C ARG A 108 -2.43 12.83 -10.73
N GLU A 109 -1.31 13.07 -10.06
CA GLU A 109 -0.17 12.17 -10.01
C GLU A 109 0.54 12.34 -8.66
N VAL A 110 1.02 11.24 -8.09
CA VAL A 110 1.94 11.22 -6.97
C VAL A 110 3.06 10.21 -7.20
N GLY A 111 4.29 10.64 -6.96
CA GLY A 111 5.42 9.72 -6.87
C GLY A 111 5.39 8.94 -5.57
N VAL A 112 5.70 7.64 -5.62
CA VAL A 112 6.04 6.84 -4.43
C VAL A 112 7.46 6.33 -4.60
N THR A 113 8.32 6.60 -3.62
CA THR A 113 9.68 6.09 -3.63
C THR A 113 9.84 5.03 -2.56
N ILE A 114 10.40 3.88 -2.93
CA ILE A 114 10.72 2.76 -2.05
C ILE A 114 12.21 2.49 -2.17
N CYS A 115 12.97 2.68 -1.10
CA CYS A 115 14.42 2.46 -1.08
C CYS A 115 14.87 1.63 0.12
N ARG A 116 16.11 1.12 0.04
CA ARG A 116 16.77 0.43 1.14
C ARG A 116 18.03 1.20 1.53
N PRO A 117 17.97 2.03 2.58
CA PRO A 117 19.17 2.67 3.07
C PRO A 117 20.11 1.63 3.69
N PRO A 118 21.44 1.77 3.55
CA PRO A 118 22.43 0.89 4.17
C PRO A 118 22.47 1.00 5.70
N SER A 119 22.02 2.14 6.26
CA SER A 119 21.89 2.34 7.70
C SER A 119 20.81 3.37 8.03
N ALA A 120 20.31 3.34 9.28
CA ALA A 120 19.39 4.37 9.78
C ALA A 120 20.02 5.77 9.74
N ALA A 121 21.29 5.90 10.11
CA ALA A 121 21.99 7.18 10.13
C ALA A 121 22.11 7.82 8.73
N GLU A 122 22.41 7.01 7.71
CA GLU A 122 22.44 7.50 6.32
C GLU A 122 21.05 7.91 5.85
N PHE A 123 20.01 7.17 6.25
CA PHE A 123 18.64 7.55 5.96
C PHE A 123 18.25 8.87 6.62
N ASP A 124 18.54 9.04 7.90
CA ASP A 124 18.17 10.23 8.66
C ASP A 124 18.88 11.48 8.09
N ALA A 125 20.13 11.36 7.66
CA ALA A 125 20.87 12.44 7.00
C ALA A 125 20.26 12.85 5.66
N TYR A 126 19.76 11.90 4.88
CA TYR A 126 19.01 12.19 3.65
C TYR A 126 17.63 12.79 3.98
N ALA A 127 16.88 12.17 4.87
CA ALA A 127 15.53 12.58 5.22
C ALA A 127 15.50 14.02 5.78
N GLY A 128 16.45 14.38 6.64
CA GLY A 128 16.55 15.74 7.19
C GLY A 128 16.84 16.83 6.16
N ARG A 129 17.32 16.47 4.96
CA ARG A 129 17.59 17.42 3.86
C ARG A 129 16.49 17.43 2.79
N HIS A 130 15.85 16.28 2.56
CA HIS A 130 15.03 16.07 1.37
C HIS A 130 13.57 15.73 1.67
N LEU A 131 13.24 15.38 2.92
CA LEU A 131 11.89 14.99 3.31
C LEU A 131 11.33 15.93 4.37
N ALA A 132 10.02 16.08 4.30
CA ALA A 132 9.20 16.89 5.19
C ALA A 132 7.91 16.11 5.54
N PRO A 133 7.16 16.48 6.58
CA PRO A 133 6.02 15.70 7.08
C PRO A 133 4.96 15.35 6.01
N GLU A 134 4.76 16.20 5.01
CA GLU A 134 3.85 15.97 3.88
C GLU A 134 4.21 14.76 3.01
N HIS A 135 5.46 14.29 3.08
CA HIS A 135 5.89 13.10 2.36
C HIS A 135 5.35 11.80 2.96
N ALA A 136 4.69 11.89 4.13
CA ALA A 136 4.08 10.76 4.80
C ALA A 136 5.05 9.57 4.91
N LEU A 137 6.23 9.79 5.51
CA LEU A 137 7.29 8.79 5.57
C LEU A 137 6.89 7.52 6.35
N HIS A 138 7.14 6.36 5.75
CA HIS A 138 7.03 5.04 6.35
C HIS A 138 8.38 4.32 6.42
N ARG A 139 8.46 3.36 7.34
CA ARG A 139 9.55 2.38 7.45
C ARG A 139 8.99 0.97 7.58
N THR A 140 9.79 -0.05 7.31
CA THR A 140 9.40 -1.45 7.56
C THR A 140 8.86 -1.67 8.97
N GLU A 141 7.78 -2.44 9.06
CA GLU A 141 7.36 -3.14 10.27
C GLU A 141 8.08 -4.48 10.38
N HIS A 142 8.69 -4.75 11.53
CA HIS A 142 9.45 -5.98 11.76
C HIS A 142 8.66 -7.05 12.54
N ALA A 143 7.44 -6.75 12.98
CA ALA A 143 6.55 -7.76 13.55
C ALA A 143 6.28 -8.90 12.55
N VAL A 144 6.15 -10.12 13.08
CA VAL A 144 5.78 -11.29 12.29
C VAL A 144 4.39 -11.07 11.69
N ASN A 145 4.19 -11.51 10.44
CA ASN A 145 2.87 -11.51 9.84
C ASN A 145 1.95 -12.50 10.58
N ASP A 146 1.00 -11.96 11.33
CA ASP A 146 0.03 -12.70 12.14
C ASP A 146 -1.25 -13.06 11.39
N TYR A 147 -1.28 -12.82 10.06
CA TYR A 147 -2.36 -13.22 9.15
C TYR A 147 -1.77 -13.87 7.88
N PRO A 148 -1.35 -15.15 7.94
CA PRO A 148 -0.54 -15.77 6.90
C PRO A 148 -1.27 -15.99 5.57
N GLN A 149 -2.61 -15.91 5.54
CA GLN A 149 -3.40 -15.98 4.31
C GLN A 149 -3.16 -14.78 3.38
N LEU A 150 -2.56 -13.70 3.89
CA LEU A 150 -2.11 -12.57 3.10
C LEU A 150 -0.60 -12.39 3.31
N PRO A 151 0.23 -12.97 2.43
CA PRO A 151 1.66 -12.82 2.50
C PRO A 151 2.10 -11.35 2.46
N VAL A 152 3.23 -11.08 3.10
CA VAL A 152 3.92 -9.80 3.03
C VAL A 152 5.39 -10.06 2.74
N ARG A 153 6.06 -9.11 2.10
CA ARG A 153 7.49 -9.20 1.83
C ARG A 153 8.24 -9.25 3.14
N THR A 154 9.08 -10.28 3.28
CA THR A 154 9.92 -10.47 4.47
C THR A 154 11.37 -10.09 4.16
N ARG A 155 12.15 -9.83 5.22
CA ARG A 155 13.61 -9.56 5.14
C ARG A 155 14.00 -8.31 4.36
N LEU A 156 13.07 -7.35 4.21
CA LEU A 156 13.35 -6.06 3.59
C LEU A 156 13.21 -4.95 4.64
N ASP A 157 14.28 -4.21 4.91
CA ASP A 157 14.19 -2.94 5.64
C ASP A 157 14.15 -1.81 4.61
N VAL A 158 12.94 -1.28 4.39
CA VAL A 158 12.67 -0.26 3.38
C VAL A 158 12.23 1.04 4.03
N ARG A 159 12.37 2.12 3.26
CA ARG A 159 11.74 3.41 3.52
C ARG A 159 10.83 3.71 2.35
N VAL A 160 9.64 4.22 2.67
CA VAL A 160 8.62 4.56 1.68
C VAL A 160 8.12 5.96 1.94
N TRP A 161 7.96 6.77 0.91
CA TRP A 161 7.34 8.08 1.03
C TRP A 161 6.62 8.47 -0.26
N PHE A 162 5.72 9.44 -0.13
CA PHE A 162 4.87 9.97 -1.17
C PHE A 162 5.30 11.38 -1.55
N GLY A 163 5.13 11.76 -2.81
CA GLY A 163 5.46 13.08 -3.31
C GLY A 163 6.91 13.20 -3.84
N PRO A 164 7.23 14.38 -4.40
CA PRO A 164 8.52 14.62 -5.03
C PRO A 164 9.62 14.81 -3.96
N ALA A 165 10.75 14.14 -4.14
CA ALA A 165 11.98 14.40 -3.39
C ALA A 165 13.18 14.14 -4.30
N GLU A 166 14.34 14.71 -3.95
CA GLU A 166 15.61 14.38 -4.59
C GLU A 166 15.84 12.86 -4.47
N PRO A 167 16.08 12.10 -5.55
CA PRO A 167 16.21 10.65 -5.44
C PRO A 167 17.35 10.23 -4.49
N PRO A 168 17.13 9.23 -3.62
CA PRO A 168 18.21 8.73 -2.78
C PRO A 168 19.28 8.05 -3.65
N PRO A 169 20.56 8.07 -3.22
CA PRO A 169 21.66 7.47 -3.99
C PRO A 169 21.72 5.94 -3.89
N TRP A 170 20.90 5.32 -3.03
CA TRP A 170 20.98 3.87 -2.77
C TRP A 170 20.22 3.05 -3.80
N THR A 171 20.78 1.89 -4.13
CA THR A 171 20.15 0.90 -5.00
C THR A 171 19.98 -0.44 -4.25
N PRO A 172 18.92 -1.23 -4.53
CA PRO A 172 17.85 -0.96 -5.50
C PRO A 172 16.89 0.14 -5.03
N LEU A 173 16.38 0.91 -6.00
CA LEU A 173 15.40 1.98 -5.83
C LEU A 173 14.18 1.67 -6.70
N GLN A 174 12.99 1.64 -6.11
CA GLN A 174 11.74 1.56 -6.85
C GLN A 174 11.04 2.92 -6.79
N ARG A 175 10.56 3.40 -7.94
CA ARG A 175 9.71 4.59 -8.05
C ARG A 175 8.42 4.20 -8.75
N LEU A 176 7.29 4.64 -8.23
CA LEU A 176 5.98 4.46 -8.84
C LEU A 176 5.41 5.85 -9.17
N ARG A 177 4.82 5.99 -10.36
CA ARG A 177 4.03 7.17 -10.73
C ARG A 177 2.57 6.81 -10.66
N LEU A 178 1.87 7.32 -9.65
CA LEU A 178 0.56 6.85 -9.27
C LEU A 178 -0.51 7.92 -9.51
N ALA A 179 -1.58 7.56 -10.23
CA ALA A 179 -2.76 8.40 -10.39
C ALA A 179 -3.89 7.94 -9.45
N PRO A 180 -4.43 8.80 -8.57
CA PRO A 180 -5.56 8.46 -7.71
C PRO A 180 -6.79 8.02 -8.51
N VAL A 181 -7.57 7.07 -7.96
CA VAL A 181 -8.80 6.58 -8.61
C VAL A 181 -10.06 7.38 -8.26
N SER A 182 -9.98 8.32 -7.30
CA SER A 182 -11.08 9.15 -6.79
C SER A 182 -10.75 10.65 -6.84
#